data_AF-A0A2J6TJE1-F1
#
_entry.id   AF-A0A2J6TJE1-F1
#
_cell.length_a   1.000
_cell.length_b   1.000
_cell.length_c   1.000
_cell.angle_alpha   90.00
_cell.angle_beta   90.00
_cell.angle_gamma   90.00
#
_symmetry.space_group_name_H-M   'P 1'
#
loop_
_entity.id
_entity.type
_entity.pdbx_description
1 polymer ?
#
loop_
_entity_poly.entity_id
_entity_poly.type
_entity_poly.pdbx_seq_one_letter_code
_entity_poly.pdbx_strand_id
1 'polypeptide(L)'
;MAFSTRFGYDATSTQRKKLWDPSETLGIINMDPGYQRITCIGHAPSQGRRCRNPIRSDNRDFITATLNEIAYLRPDNPTVISRLRAIAGPALCVRYHQGQAESIVRQWQRKIQQLSPRIDERKPTKPVRDDKNQDSEQTINELREQLREMRELLAQLRDDRDGQGSQSQGYERPNEQASRRRQEAERRRQESEERERDRLEKERLERERLERERLEKERLEKERLEKEKREREKEESNRRAREEQAAQNERIRQRAQKRREEREREKREAERREEEEWEQSWIKYQERWAEFRATPLREGNIRDAIPWPVKSGSYRDVKASNVNDFLKRAVARDASPVKLIRKECRKWHPDSMNRLLRDAQLTDADEMMIEMICRVVTDLLNNASGRSSELFD
;
A
#
# COMPACT_ATOMS: atom_id res chain seq x y z
N MET A 1 -40.59 9.54 54.87
CA MET A 1 -40.21 9.83 53.48
C MET A 1 -38.77 10.30 53.48
N ALA A 2 -37.85 9.52 52.88
CA ALA A 2 -36.52 9.90 52.39
C ALA A 2 -35.66 8.62 52.36
N PHE A 3 -35.75 7.85 51.26
CA PHE A 3 -34.80 6.77 51.00
C PHE A 3 -33.66 7.31 50.14
N SER A 4 -32.46 7.11 50.65
CA SER A 4 -31.17 7.58 50.16
C SER A 4 -30.81 6.91 48.83
N THR A 5 -30.62 7.70 47.78
CA THR A 5 -30.15 7.26 46.46
C THR A 5 -28.64 7.06 46.50
N ARG A 6 -28.17 5.80 46.53
CA ARG A 6 -26.77 5.46 46.20
C ARG A 6 -26.68 5.16 44.71
N PHE A 7 -26.09 6.09 43.96
CA PHE A 7 -25.63 5.84 42.59
C PHE A 7 -24.39 4.93 42.63
N GLY A 8 -24.59 3.65 42.33
CA GLY A 8 -23.51 2.73 41.97
C GLY A 8 -23.18 2.92 40.49
N TYR A 9 -21.98 3.44 40.22
CA TYR A 9 -21.38 3.42 38.89
C TYR A 9 -20.99 1.99 38.56
N ASP A 10 -21.79 1.31 37.73
CA ASP A 10 -21.48 -0.02 37.22
C ASP A 10 -20.64 0.14 35.94
N ALA A 11 -19.31 0.15 36.11
CA ALA A 11 -18.35 0.13 35.02
C ALA A 11 -18.20 -1.30 34.46
N THR A 12 -19.23 -1.83 33.81
CA THR A 12 -19.11 -3.08 33.06
C THR A 12 -18.51 -2.78 31.69
N SER A 13 -17.20 -2.94 31.59
CA SER A 13 -16.49 -3.14 30.33
C SER A 13 -17.01 -4.43 29.67
N THR A 14 -18.06 -4.31 28.86
CA THR A 14 -18.54 -5.38 27.98
C THR A 14 -17.47 -5.69 26.94
N GLN A 15 -16.55 -6.60 27.26
CA GLN A 15 -15.74 -7.26 26.26
C GLN A 15 -16.68 -7.98 25.29
N ARG A 16 -16.81 -7.44 24.07
CA ARG A 16 -17.53 -8.11 22.98
C ARG A 16 -16.96 -9.53 22.84
N LYS A 17 -17.80 -10.56 22.90
CA LYS A 17 -17.36 -11.94 22.68
C LYS A 17 -17.11 -12.15 21.18
N LYS A 18 -15.97 -12.77 20.83
CA LYS A 18 -15.68 -13.19 19.44
C LYS A 18 -16.68 -14.28 19.04
N LEU A 19 -17.21 -14.20 17.81
CA LEU A 19 -18.23 -15.13 17.28
C LEU A 19 -17.62 -16.43 16.76
N TRP A 20 -16.38 -16.37 16.27
CA TRP A 20 -15.61 -17.51 15.76
C TRP A 20 -14.12 -17.15 15.78
N ASP A 21 -13.23 -18.14 15.64
CA ASP A 21 -11.79 -17.91 15.46
C ASP A 21 -11.40 -18.04 13.98
N PRO A 22 -11.17 -16.92 13.26
CA PRO A 22 -10.81 -16.95 11.85
C PRO A 22 -9.43 -17.54 11.59
N SER A 23 -8.50 -17.42 12.55
CA SER A 23 -7.11 -17.87 12.38
C SER A 23 -7.03 -19.39 12.38
N GLU A 24 -7.72 -20.01 13.35
CA GLU A 24 -7.81 -21.45 13.50
C GLU A 24 -8.65 -22.06 12.38
N THR A 25 -9.88 -21.55 12.18
CA THR A 25 -10.82 -22.04 11.18
C THR A 25 -10.22 -22.04 9.77
N LEU A 26 -9.58 -20.94 9.38
CA LEU A 26 -9.04 -20.80 8.03
C LEU A 26 -7.66 -21.44 7.87
N GLY A 27 -7.01 -21.83 8.97
CA GLY A 27 -5.66 -22.42 8.97
C GLY A 27 -4.58 -21.40 8.58
N ILE A 28 -4.77 -20.14 8.96
CA ILE A 28 -3.87 -19.04 8.57
C ILE A 28 -2.56 -19.10 9.36
N ILE A 29 -2.62 -19.50 10.63
CA ILE A 29 -1.41 -19.75 11.43
C ILE A 29 -0.79 -21.08 10.99
N ASN A 30 0.53 -21.10 10.79
CA ASN A 30 1.24 -22.33 10.50
C ASN A 30 1.49 -23.08 11.81
N MET A 31 0.90 -24.27 11.94
CA MET A 31 1.00 -25.11 13.13
C MET A 31 2.12 -26.14 13.05
N ASP A 32 2.91 -26.17 11.97
CA ASP A 32 4.08 -27.03 11.85
C ASP A 32 5.07 -26.78 13.02
N PRO A 33 5.70 -27.84 13.58
CA PRO A 33 6.72 -27.68 14.62
C PRO A 33 7.79 -26.66 14.20
N GLY A 34 7.97 -25.61 15.02
CA GLY A 34 8.92 -24.50 14.77
C GLY A 34 8.39 -23.31 13.97
N TYR A 35 7.11 -23.33 13.53
CA TYR A 35 6.55 -22.29 12.65
C TYR A 35 5.26 -21.64 13.14
N GLN A 36 4.89 -21.77 14.43
CA GLN A 36 3.72 -21.23 15.16
C GLN A 36 3.46 -19.71 14.99
N ARG A 37 3.36 -19.25 13.74
CA ARG A 37 3.28 -17.87 13.27
C ARG A 37 2.68 -17.86 11.87
N ILE A 38 2.32 -16.68 11.38
CA ILE A 38 1.83 -16.53 10.01
C ILE A 38 3.01 -16.63 9.04
N THR A 39 3.14 -17.78 8.38
CA THR A 39 4.01 -17.98 7.20
C THR A 39 3.17 -18.05 5.93
N CYS A 40 3.83 -18.02 4.77
CA CYS A 40 3.17 -18.14 3.47
C CYS A 40 2.12 -19.27 3.46
N ILE A 41 0.90 -18.95 3.06
CA ILE A 41 -0.21 -19.92 3.02
C ILE A 41 -0.16 -20.79 1.76
N GLY A 42 0.57 -20.33 0.75
CA GLY A 42 0.70 -21.02 -0.53
C GLY A 42 1.27 -22.44 -0.39
N HIS A 43 0.75 -23.35 -1.21
CA HIS A 43 1.26 -24.71 -1.35
C HIS A 43 2.48 -24.72 -2.27
N ALA A 44 3.56 -25.37 -1.85
CA ALA A 44 4.79 -25.53 -2.63
C ALA A 44 4.81 -26.93 -3.26
N PRO A 45 4.48 -27.09 -4.56
CA PRO A 45 4.34 -28.41 -5.19
C PRO A 45 5.65 -29.20 -5.17
N SER A 46 6.79 -28.52 -5.34
CA SER A 46 8.13 -29.11 -5.31
C SER A 46 8.52 -29.70 -3.95
N GLN A 47 7.76 -29.42 -2.90
CA GLN A 47 8.01 -29.89 -1.53
C GLN A 47 6.82 -30.67 -0.98
N GLY A 48 5.71 -30.79 -1.73
CA GLY A 48 4.49 -31.48 -1.31
C GLY A 48 3.81 -30.91 -0.05
N ARG A 49 4.14 -29.68 0.35
CA ARG A 49 3.70 -29.09 1.64
C ARG A 49 3.44 -27.60 1.56
N ARG A 50 2.88 -27.03 2.63
CA ARG A 50 2.74 -25.57 2.79
C ARG A 50 4.09 -24.88 2.79
N CYS A 51 4.16 -23.72 2.14
CA CYS A 51 5.35 -22.89 2.11
C CYS A 51 5.71 -22.40 3.52
N ARG A 52 6.99 -22.51 3.88
CA ARG A 52 7.52 -22.05 5.19
C ARG A 52 8.22 -20.70 5.10
N ASN A 53 8.22 -20.05 3.94
CA ASN A 53 8.85 -18.75 3.79
C ASN A 53 8.10 -17.72 4.65
N PRO A 54 8.84 -16.83 5.35
CA PRO A 54 8.23 -15.72 6.04
C PRO A 54 7.57 -14.78 5.03
N ILE A 55 6.43 -14.21 5.44
CA ILE A 55 5.84 -13.07 4.75
C ILE A 55 6.36 -11.78 5.39
N ARG A 56 6.22 -10.65 4.70
CA ARG A 56 6.66 -9.35 5.20
C ARG A 56 6.00 -9.04 6.55
N SER A 57 6.69 -8.31 7.44
CA SER A 57 6.18 -7.98 8.79
C SER A 57 4.91 -7.15 8.74
N ASP A 58 4.88 -6.11 7.91
CA ASP A 58 3.70 -5.26 7.66
C ASP A 58 2.47 -6.07 7.23
N ASN A 59 2.67 -7.08 6.37
CA ASN A 59 1.58 -7.99 5.99
C ASN A 59 1.08 -8.82 7.17
N ARG A 60 1.96 -9.28 8.08
CA ARG A 60 1.53 -10.04 9.27
C ARG A 60 0.66 -9.19 10.20
N ASP A 61 1.05 -7.93 10.40
CA ASP A 61 0.30 -7.01 11.24
C ASP A 61 -1.07 -6.70 10.62
N PHE A 62 -1.10 -6.43 9.31
CA PHE A 62 -2.33 -6.20 8.55
C PHE A 62 -3.28 -7.41 8.57
N ILE A 63 -2.75 -8.62 8.37
CA ILE A 63 -3.53 -9.87 8.45
C ILE A 63 -4.09 -10.03 9.86
N THR A 64 -3.27 -9.88 10.90
CA THR A 64 -3.68 -10.07 12.30
C THR A 64 -4.78 -9.08 12.70
N ALA A 65 -4.65 -7.81 12.31
CA ALA A 65 -5.67 -6.80 12.51
C ALA A 65 -6.99 -7.17 11.82
N THR A 66 -6.92 -7.56 10.54
CA THR A 66 -8.10 -7.95 9.76
C THR A 66 -8.80 -9.19 10.34
N LEU A 67 -8.04 -10.19 10.82
CA LEU A 67 -8.60 -11.38 11.45
C LEU A 67 -9.30 -11.05 12.78
N ASN A 68 -8.74 -10.13 13.57
CA ASN A 68 -9.40 -9.66 14.79
C ASN A 68 -10.69 -8.89 14.50
N GLU A 69 -10.77 -8.13 13.41
CA GLU A 69 -11.98 -7.43 12.99
C GLU A 69 -13.10 -8.41 12.58
N ILE A 70 -12.79 -9.38 11.71
CA ILE A 70 -13.80 -10.32 11.20
C ILE A 70 -14.27 -11.34 12.24
N ALA A 71 -13.49 -11.56 13.32
CA ALA A 71 -13.87 -12.44 14.42
C ALA A 71 -15.17 -12.00 15.14
N TYR A 72 -15.54 -10.73 15.03
CA TYR A 72 -16.79 -10.19 15.59
C TYR A 72 -17.96 -10.17 14.60
N LEU A 73 -17.72 -10.56 13.34
CA LEU A 73 -18.74 -10.63 12.30
C LEU A 73 -19.25 -12.06 12.14
N ARG A 74 -20.52 -12.21 11.74
CA ARG A 74 -21.06 -13.52 11.32
C ARG A 74 -20.27 -14.04 10.12
N PRO A 75 -19.89 -15.34 10.08
CA PRO A 75 -19.14 -15.91 8.96
C PRO A 75 -19.81 -15.67 7.59
N ASP A 76 -21.14 -15.68 7.53
CA ASP A 76 -21.93 -15.48 6.30
C ASP A 76 -21.99 -14.03 5.81
N ASN A 77 -21.45 -13.08 6.56
CA ASN A 77 -21.50 -11.68 6.16
C ASN A 77 -20.60 -11.45 4.94
N PRO A 78 -21.08 -10.83 3.85
CA PRO A 78 -20.28 -10.58 2.64
C PRO A 78 -19.01 -9.76 2.92
N THR A 79 -19.01 -8.96 4.00
CA THR A 79 -17.84 -8.21 4.48
C THR A 79 -16.70 -9.14 4.92
N VAL A 80 -16.99 -10.31 5.46
CA VAL A 80 -15.95 -11.29 5.82
C VAL A 80 -15.20 -11.73 4.57
N ILE A 81 -15.92 -12.07 3.49
CA ILE A 81 -15.31 -12.49 2.22
C ILE A 81 -14.50 -11.36 1.57
N SER A 82 -14.99 -10.11 1.61
CA SER A 82 -14.25 -8.97 1.05
C SER A 82 -12.93 -8.73 1.79
N ARG A 83 -12.95 -8.81 3.13
CA ARG A 83 -11.76 -8.70 3.99
C ARG A 83 -10.79 -9.85 3.78
N LEU A 84 -11.30 -11.07 3.61
CA LEU A 84 -10.48 -12.24 3.28
C LEU A 84 -9.80 -12.12 1.91
N ARG A 85 -10.50 -11.59 0.90
CA ARG A 85 -9.90 -11.30 -0.41
C ARG A 85 -8.75 -10.29 -0.30
N ALA A 86 -8.88 -9.28 0.55
CA ALA A 86 -7.84 -8.28 0.77
C ALA A 86 -6.55 -8.85 1.41
N ILE A 87 -6.66 -9.88 2.25
CA ILE A 87 -5.50 -10.47 2.93
C ILE A 87 -4.89 -11.67 2.19
N ALA A 88 -5.57 -12.24 1.19
CA ALA A 88 -5.10 -13.44 0.49
C ALA A 88 -3.74 -13.26 -0.21
N GLY A 89 -3.56 -12.15 -0.95
CA GLY A 89 -2.28 -11.80 -1.57
C GLY A 89 -1.17 -11.51 -0.53
N PRO A 90 -1.43 -10.62 0.46
CA PRO A 90 -0.49 -10.35 1.55
C PRO A 90 -0.05 -11.58 2.35
N ALA A 91 -0.90 -12.61 2.46
CA ALA A 91 -0.60 -13.86 3.14
C ALA A 91 0.27 -14.84 2.33
N LEU A 92 0.66 -14.47 1.11
CA LEU A 92 1.52 -15.25 0.23
C LEU A 92 2.92 -14.62 0.15
N CYS A 93 3.94 -15.44 -0.09
CA CYS A 93 5.28 -14.92 -0.33
C CYS A 93 5.35 -14.23 -1.69
N VAL A 94 6.07 -13.10 -1.76
CA VAL A 94 6.13 -12.26 -2.96
C VAL A 94 6.76 -12.99 -4.16
N ARG A 95 7.73 -13.88 -3.90
CA ARG A 95 8.55 -14.49 -4.96
C ARG A 95 7.88 -15.62 -5.73
N TYR A 96 6.99 -16.41 -5.11
CA TYR A 96 6.59 -17.70 -5.69
C TYR A 96 5.09 -17.95 -5.70
N HIS A 97 4.33 -17.49 -4.69
CA HIS A 97 2.97 -18.00 -4.48
C HIS A 97 1.86 -16.96 -4.68
N GLN A 98 2.16 -15.74 -5.13
CA GLN A 98 1.16 -14.68 -5.34
C GLN A 98 -0.02 -15.11 -6.24
N GLY A 99 0.23 -15.94 -7.26
CA GLY A 99 -0.82 -16.47 -8.15
C GLY A 99 -1.82 -17.41 -7.49
N GLN A 100 -1.57 -17.88 -6.25
CA GLN A 100 -2.49 -18.76 -5.52
C GLN A 100 -3.59 -18.00 -4.75
N ALA A 101 -3.55 -16.67 -4.72
CA ALA A 101 -4.46 -15.84 -3.90
C ALA A 101 -5.93 -16.18 -4.15
N GLU A 102 -6.36 -16.25 -5.40
CA GLU A 102 -7.77 -16.51 -5.74
C GLU A 102 -8.21 -17.93 -5.35
N SER A 103 -7.32 -18.92 -5.48
CA SER A 103 -7.60 -20.31 -5.05
C SER A 103 -7.76 -20.39 -3.53
N ILE A 104 -6.93 -19.65 -2.78
CA ILE A 104 -6.99 -19.59 -1.31
C ILE A 104 -8.29 -18.93 -0.85
N VAL A 105 -8.71 -17.83 -1.49
CA VAL A 105 -10.01 -17.19 -1.18
C VAL A 105 -11.16 -18.16 -1.39
N ARG A 106 -11.17 -18.92 -2.49
CA ARG A 106 -12.19 -19.97 -2.72
C ARG A 106 -12.15 -21.07 -1.67
N GLN A 107 -10.97 -21.46 -1.17
CA GLN A 107 -10.83 -22.42 -0.09
C GLN A 107 -11.42 -21.87 1.22
N TRP A 108 -11.11 -20.63 1.57
CA TRP A 108 -11.66 -19.97 2.77
C TRP A 108 -13.17 -19.79 2.69
N GLN A 109 -13.70 -19.40 1.53
CA GLN A 109 -15.14 -19.29 1.31
C GLN A 109 -15.87 -20.62 1.54
N ARG A 110 -15.31 -21.73 1.04
CA ARG A 110 -15.87 -23.08 1.29
C ARG A 110 -15.86 -23.44 2.78
N LYS A 111 -14.77 -23.14 3.49
CA LYS A 111 -14.68 -23.37 4.94
C LYS A 111 -15.73 -22.57 5.71
N ILE A 112 -15.95 -21.31 5.34
CA ILE A 112 -16.99 -20.46 5.93
C ILE A 112 -18.39 -21.02 5.67
N GLN A 113 -18.68 -21.43 4.43
CA GLN A 113 -19.96 -22.04 4.08
C GLN A 113 -20.26 -23.33 4.85
N GLN A 114 -19.22 -24.07 5.26
CA GLN A 114 -19.38 -25.26 6.12
C GLN A 114 -19.72 -24.93 7.58
N LEU A 115 -19.43 -23.70 8.04
CA LEU A 115 -19.74 -23.24 9.40
C LEU A 115 -21.15 -22.65 9.52
N SER A 116 -21.76 -22.24 8.40
CA SER A 116 -23.14 -21.81 8.39
C SER A 116 -24.03 -23.04 8.60
N PRO A 117 -24.82 -23.12 9.69
CA PRO A 117 -25.71 -24.25 9.89
C PRO A 117 -26.71 -24.30 8.73
N ARG A 118 -26.76 -25.46 8.06
CA ARG A 118 -27.71 -25.76 6.99
C ARG A 118 -29.13 -25.63 7.51
N ILE A 119 -29.74 -24.47 7.29
CA ILE A 119 -31.20 -24.31 7.34
C ILE A 119 -31.70 -24.54 5.90
N ASP A 120 -32.35 -25.68 5.77
CA ASP A 120 -33.30 -26.12 4.75
C ASP A 120 -32.88 -26.27 3.29
N GLU A 121 -33.12 -27.49 2.82
CA GLU A 121 -32.95 -28.01 1.48
C GLU A 121 -33.72 -27.20 0.43
N ARG A 122 -33.02 -26.73 -0.62
CA ARG A 122 -33.53 -26.82 -2.00
C ARG A 122 -32.39 -27.20 -2.95
N LYS A 123 -32.65 -28.29 -3.69
CA LYS A 123 -31.79 -28.95 -4.69
C LYS A 123 -31.16 -27.99 -5.71
N PRO A 124 -29.94 -28.26 -6.20
CA PRO A 124 -29.30 -27.47 -7.24
C PRO A 124 -29.84 -27.82 -8.65
N THR A 125 -30.20 -26.80 -9.43
CA THR A 125 -30.42 -26.91 -10.88
C THR A 125 -29.08 -26.84 -11.63
N LYS A 126 -28.95 -27.70 -12.65
CA LYS A 126 -27.79 -27.94 -13.52
C LYS A 126 -27.31 -26.70 -14.32
N PRO A 127 -26.08 -26.70 -14.86
CA PRO A 127 -25.56 -25.60 -15.66
C PRO A 127 -26.12 -25.61 -17.10
N VAL A 128 -26.31 -24.42 -17.65
CA VAL A 128 -26.69 -24.14 -19.04
C VAL A 128 -25.49 -24.43 -19.96
N ARG A 129 -25.72 -25.19 -21.04
CA ARG A 129 -24.82 -25.34 -22.18
C ARG A 129 -25.44 -24.62 -23.39
N ASP A 130 -24.61 -23.84 -24.09
CA ASP A 130 -24.92 -23.18 -25.36
C ASP A 130 -25.29 -24.21 -26.44
N ASP A 131 -26.46 -24.00 -27.05
CA ASP A 131 -27.08 -24.86 -28.06
C ASP A 131 -27.17 -24.10 -29.39
N LYS A 132 -26.06 -24.11 -30.16
CA LYS A 132 -26.01 -23.52 -31.52
C LYS A 132 -25.00 -24.22 -32.46
N ASN A 133 -24.68 -25.50 -32.25
CA ASN A 133 -23.64 -26.15 -33.07
C ASN A 133 -23.98 -27.55 -33.61
N GLN A 134 -25.26 -27.95 -33.61
CA GLN A 134 -25.67 -29.25 -34.19
C GLN A 134 -26.33 -29.12 -35.56
N ASP A 135 -27.00 -28.00 -35.86
CA ASP A 135 -27.75 -27.82 -37.11
C ASP A 135 -26.84 -27.60 -38.33
N SER A 136 -25.68 -26.95 -38.14
CA SER A 136 -24.74 -26.69 -39.22
C SER A 136 -23.98 -27.94 -39.67
N GLU A 137 -23.77 -28.90 -38.78
CA GLU A 137 -22.96 -30.10 -39.05
C GLU A 137 -23.77 -31.17 -39.83
N GLN A 138 -25.08 -31.24 -39.59
CA GLN A 138 -26.00 -32.08 -40.38
C GLN A 138 -26.14 -31.55 -41.81
N THR A 139 -26.36 -30.24 -41.96
CA THR A 139 -26.53 -29.59 -43.27
C THR A 139 -25.29 -29.72 -44.17
N ILE A 140 -24.09 -29.68 -43.59
CA ILE A 140 -22.82 -29.83 -44.35
C ILE A 140 -22.61 -31.25 -44.84
N ASN A 141 -23.05 -32.26 -44.08
CA ASN A 141 -22.93 -33.66 -44.48
C ASN A 141 -23.92 -34.01 -45.59
N GLU A 142 -25.12 -33.43 -45.58
CA GLU A 142 -26.13 -33.62 -46.62
C GLU A 142 -25.68 -33.04 -47.98
N LEU A 143 -25.10 -31.83 -47.98
CA LEU A 143 -24.53 -31.19 -49.17
C LEU A 143 -23.32 -31.93 -49.75
N ARG A 144 -22.53 -32.60 -48.91
CA ARG A 144 -21.38 -33.42 -49.36
C ARG A 144 -21.82 -34.67 -50.11
N GLU A 145 -22.94 -35.27 -49.70
CA GLU A 145 -23.47 -36.47 -50.35
C GLU A 145 -24.10 -36.13 -51.70
N GLN A 146 -24.84 -35.01 -51.78
CA GLN A 146 -25.38 -34.51 -53.04
C GLN A 146 -24.30 -34.17 -54.08
N LEU A 147 -23.17 -33.61 -53.65
CA LEU A 147 -22.03 -33.33 -54.54
C LEU A 147 -21.32 -34.61 -55.03
N ARG A 148 -21.43 -35.72 -54.29
CA ARG A 148 -20.89 -37.02 -54.67
C ARG A 148 -21.75 -37.64 -55.78
N GLU A 149 -23.06 -37.64 -55.60
CA GLU A 149 -24.03 -38.12 -56.60
C GLU A 149 -23.98 -37.31 -57.90
N MET A 150 -23.84 -35.98 -57.80
CA MET A 150 -23.73 -35.11 -58.99
C MET A 150 -22.43 -35.32 -59.77
N ARG A 151 -21.34 -35.74 -59.10
CA ARG A 151 -20.08 -36.10 -59.77
C ARG A 151 -20.16 -37.44 -60.49
N GLU A 152 -20.88 -38.42 -59.94
CA GLU A 152 -21.11 -39.72 -60.59
C GLU A 152 -22.01 -39.58 -61.83
N LEU A 153 -23.05 -38.75 -61.77
CA LEU A 153 -23.90 -38.43 -62.93
C LEU A 153 -23.15 -37.74 -64.07
N LEU A 154 -22.20 -36.86 -63.76
CA LEU A 154 -21.35 -36.20 -64.77
C LEU A 154 -20.30 -37.14 -65.37
N ALA A 155 -19.87 -38.18 -64.64
CA ALA A 155 -18.98 -39.20 -65.17
C ALA A 155 -19.70 -40.13 -66.16
N GLN A 156 -20.95 -40.51 -65.88
CA GLN A 156 -21.78 -41.30 -66.79
C GLN A 156 -22.06 -40.57 -68.12
N LEU A 157 -22.25 -39.25 -68.09
CA LEU A 157 -22.44 -38.43 -69.30
C LEU A 157 -21.16 -38.17 -70.10
N ARG A 158 -19.98 -38.46 -69.53
CA ARG A 158 -18.69 -38.31 -70.22
C ARG A 158 -18.31 -39.58 -70.99
N ASP A 159 -18.68 -40.77 -70.50
CA ASP A 159 -18.41 -42.05 -71.17
C ASP A 159 -19.31 -42.30 -72.40
N ASP A 160 -20.46 -41.63 -72.52
CA ASP A 160 -21.35 -41.72 -73.69
C ASP A 160 -20.91 -40.85 -74.89
N ARG A 161 -19.85 -40.04 -74.75
CA ARG A 161 -19.45 -39.03 -75.76
C ARG A 161 -18.23 -39.38 -76.61
N ASP A 162 -17.48 -40.43 -76.27
CA ASP A 162 -16.25 -40.82 -76.97
C ASP A 162 -16.41 -42.07 -77.86
N GLY A 163 -17.65 -42.41 -78.24
CA GLY A 163 -17.98 -43.63 -78.97
C GLY A 163 -18.75 -43.42 -80.26
N GLN A 164 -18.38 -42.47 -81.15
CA GLN A 164 -18.92 -42.44 -82.52
C GLN A 164 -18.10 -41.57 -83.50
N GLY A 165 -17.63 -42.20 -84.59
CA GLY A 165 -17.49 -41.51 -85.89
C GLY A 165 -16.08 -41.35 -86.46
N SER A 166 -15.55 -42.41 -87.07
CA SER A 166 -14.59 -42.32 -88.18
C SER A 166 -15.32 -42.63 -89.48
N GLN A 167 -15.34 -41.68 -90.44
CA GLN A 167 -15.10 -41.84 -91.89
C GLN A 167 -15.77 -40.72 -92.69
N SER A 168 -14.99 -39.98 -93.48
CA SER A 168 -15.03 -40.03 -94.95
C SER A 168 -14.45 -38.76 -95.61
N GLN A 169 -13.66 -39.00 -96.66
CA GLN A 169 -13.03 -38.08 -97.60
C GLN A 169 -14.04 -37.38 -98.53
N GLY A 170 -13.66 -36.23 -99.09
CA GLY A 170 -14.23 -35.79 -100.37
C GLY A 170 -14.10 -34.31 -100.76
N TYR A 171 -12.88 -33.86 -101.06
CA TYR A 171 -12.47 -32.85 -102.07
C TYR A 171 -13.47 -31.80 -102.61
N GLU A 172 -13.03 -30.53 -102.60
CA GLU A 172 -12.89 -29.76 -103.86
C GLU A 172 -11.81 -28.67 -103.74
N ARG A 173 -10.94 -28.63 -104.74
CA ARG A 173 -9.71 -27.80 -104.83
C ARG A 173 -10.04 -26.46 -105.50
N PRO A 174 -9.70 -25.31 -104.92
CA PRO A 174 -9.40 -24.11 -105.69
C PRO A 174 -7.88 -23.90 -105.72
N ASN A 175 -7.30 -24.07 -106.92
CA ASN A 175 -5.96 -23.60 -107.31
C ASN A 175 -4.89 -23.58 -106.19
N GLU A 176 -4.15 -24.68 -106.02
CA GLU A 176 -3.16 -24.89 -104.95
C GLU A 176 -2.12 -23.78 -104.79
N GLN A 177 -1.79 -23.07 -105.87
CA GLN A 177 -0.82 -21.98 -105.82
C GLN A 177 -1.40 -20.72 -105.18
N ALA A 178 -2.71 -20.47 -105.35
CA ALA A 178 -3.43 -19.41 -104.64
C ALA A 178 -3.72 -19.78 -103.18
N SER A 179 -4.05 -21.04 -102.91
CA SER A 179 -4.30 -21.54 -101.55
C SER A 179 -3.03 -21.53 -100.68
N ARG A 180 -1.87 -21.92 -101.23
CA ARG A 180 -0.57 -21.84 -100.51
C ARG A 180 -0.15 -20.40 -100.25
N ARG A 181 -0.32 -19.50 -101.22
CA ARG A 181 -0.06 -18.06 -101.04
C ARG A 181 -1.00 -17.42 -100.01
N ARG A 182 -2.26 -17.86 -99.94
CA ARG A 182 -3.22 -17.43 -98.90
C ARG A 182 -2.82 -17.97 -97.52
N GLN A 183 -2.45 -19.25 -97.42
CA GLN A 183 -1.96 -19.85 -96.17
C GLN A 183 -0.66 -19.23 -95.67
N GLU A 184 0.30 -18.95 -96.56
CA GLU A 184 1.54 -18.25 -96.18
C GLU A 184 1.29 -16.79 -95.80
N ALA A 185 0.39 -16.10 -96.50
CA ALA A 185 -0.03 -14.75 -96.13
C ALA A 185 -0.79 -14.73 -94.80
N GLU A 186 -1.60 -15.74 -94.52
CA GLU A 186 -2.35 -15.90 -93.27
C GLU A 186 -1.43 -16.28 -92.11
N ARG A 187 -0.47 -17.20 -92.30
CA ARG A 187 0.58 -17.47 -91.31
C ARG A 187 1.43 -16.25 -91.02
N ARG A 188 1.81 -15.46 -92.04
CA ARG A 188 2.54 -14.20 -91.84
C ARG A 188 1.72 -13.16 -91.08
N ARG A 189 0.40 -13.09 -91.32
CA ARG A 189 -0.50 -12.23 -90.54
C ARG A 189 -0.63 -12.71 -89.10
N GLN A 190 -0.83 -14.01 -88.88
CA GLN A 190 -0.89 -14.61 -87.56
C GLN A 190 0.40 -14.44 -86.77
N GLU A 191 1.56 -14.67 -87.38
CA GLU A 191 2.88 -14.42 -86.74
C GLU A 191 3.09 -12.94 -86.44
N SER A 192 2.63 -12.02 -87.31
CA SER A 192 2.69 -10.58 -87.04
C SER A 192 1.77 -10.18 -85.88
N GLU A 193 0.55 -10.70 -85.86
CA GLU A 193 -0.42 -10.47 -84.79
C GLU A 193 0.02 -11.08 -83.46
N GLU A 194 0.63 -12.28 -83.45
CA GLU A 194 1.19 -12.90 -82.24
C GLU A 194 2.35 -12.10 -81.69
N ARG A 195 3.24 -11.59 -82.54
CA ARG A 195 4.33 -10.69 -82.12
C ARG A 195 3.80 -9.37 -81.57
N GLU A 196 2.73 -8.85 -82.15
CA GLU A 196 2.06 -7.64 -81.64
C GLU A 196 1.36 -7.91 -80.30
N ARG A 197 0.66 -9.04 -80.16
CA ARG A 197 0.05 -9.51 -78.91
C ARG A 197 1.10 -9.71 -77.81
N ASP A 198 2.23 -10.36 -78.11
CA ASP A 198 3.34 -10.58 -77.17
C ASP A 198 4.01 -9.27 -76.74
N ARG A 199 4.15 -8.29 -77.66
CA ARG A 199 4.64 -6.94 -77.31
C ARG A 199 3.69 -6.21 -76.38
N LEU A 200 2.39 -6.21 -76.68
CA LEU A 200 1.36 -5.59 -75.85
C LEU A 200 1.24 -6.27 -74.48
N GLU A 201 1.38 -7.59 -74.42
CA GLU A 201 1.38 -8.35 -73.18
C GLU A 201 2.60 -8.04 -72.30
N LYS A 202 3.80 -7.99 -72.89
CA LYS A 202 5.03 -7.57 -72.20
C LYS A 202 4.91 -6.14 -71.67
N GLU A 203 4.38 -5.22 -72.47
CA GLU A 203 4.16 -3.85 -72.05
C GLU A 203 3.13 -3.74 -70.92
N ARG A 204 2.05 -4.54 -70.95
CA ARG A 204 1.07 -4.61 -69.86
C ARG A 204 1.70 -5.14 -68.57
N LEU A 205 2.47 -6.23 -68.65
CA LEU A 205 3.17 -6.81 -67.50
C LEU A 205 4.20 -5.84 -66.90
N GLU A 206 4.91 -5.08 -67.72
CA GLU A 206 5.86 -4.07 -67.26
C GLU A 206 5.15 -2.88 -66.58
N ARG A 207 4.05 -2.38 -67.17
CA ARG A 207 3.22 -1.34 -66.53
C ARG A 207 2.65 -1.82 -65.20
N GLU A 208 2.15 -3.04 -65.13
CA GLU A 208 1.59 -3.63 -63.92
C GLU A 208 2.66 -3.84 -62.83
N ARG A 209 3.89 -4.22 -63.22
CA ARG A 209 5.03 -4.32 -62.30
C ARG A 209 5.42 -2.95 -61.73
N LEU A 210 5.52 -1.93 -62.58
CA LEU A 210 5.82 -0.56 -62.15
C LEU A 210 4.74 0.02 -61.24
N GLU A 211 3.46 -0.25 -61.53
CA GLU A 211 2.34 0.16 -60.68
C GLU A 211 2.37 -0.54 -59.31
N ARG A 212 2.62 -1.87 -59.29
CA ARG A 212 2.81 -2.62 -58.04
C ARG A 212 3.97 -2.08 -57.21
N GLU A 213 5.12 -1.79 -57.84
CA GLU A 213 6.29 -1.23 -57.14
C GLU A 213 6.00 0.17 -56.57
N ARG A 214 5.26 1.02 -57.29
CA ARG A 214 4.84 2.34 -56.80
C ARG A 214 3.91 2.22 -55.59
N LEU A 215 2.91 1.35 -55.67
CA LEU A 215 1.98 1.10 -54.57
C LEU A 215 2.70 0.52 -53.34
N GLU A 216 3.66 -0.38 -53.54
CA GLU A 216 4.47 -0.93 -52.45
C GLU A 216 5.35 0.14 -51.79
N LYS A 217 6.03 0.98 -52.58
CA LYS A 217 6.81 2.11 -52.07
C LYS A 217 5.95 3.10 -51.28
N GLU A 218 4.76 3.46 -51.80
CA GLU A 218 3.83 4.35 -51.10
C GLU A 218 3.33 3.74 -49.78
N ARG A 219 3.04 2.43 -49.76
CA ARG A 219 2.63 1.71 -48.53
C ARG A 219 3.74 1.71 -47.49
N LEU A 220 4.97 1.41 -47.89
CA LEU A 220 6.14 1.41 -47.00
C LEU A 220 6.42 2.82 -46.46
N GLU A 221 6.26 3.86 -47.27
CA GLU A 221 6.44 5.25 -46.82
C GLU A 221 5.35 5.66 -45.82
N LYS A 222 4.08 5.34 -46.09
CA LYS A 222 2.98 5.56 -45.14
C LYS A 222 3.20 4.84 -43.82
N GLU A 223 3.62 3.58 -43.85
CA GLU A 223 3.91 2.79 -42.65
C GLU A 223 5.07 3.40 -41.84
N ARG A 224 6.14 3.86 -42.50
CA ARG A 224 7.27 4.55 -41.85
C ARG A 224 6.82 5.84 -41.17
N LEU A 225 6.04 6.68 -41.86
CA LEU A 225 5.51 7.93 -41.31
C LEU A 225 4.57 7.68 -40.12
N GLU A 226 3.73 6.66 -40.18
CA GLU A 226 2.83 6.30 -39.10
C GLU A 226 3.60 5.76 -37.88
N LYS A 227 4.61 4.92 -38.11
CA LYS A 227 5.51 4.44 -37.05
C LYS A 227 6.26 5.60 -36.38
N GLU A 228 6.80 6.53 -37.17
CA GLU A 228 7.52 7.70 -36.66
C GLU A 228 6.60 8.61 -35.83
N LYS A 229 5.37 8.87 -36.29
CA LYS A 229 4.38 9.63 -35.50
C LYS A 229 4.07 8.93 -34.18
N ARG A 230 3.86 7.62 -34.20
CA ARG A 230 3.58 6.83 -33.00
C ARG A 230 4.76 6.80 -32.02
N GLU A 231 5.99 6.80 -32.53
CA GLU A 231 7.20 6.91 -31.69
C GLU A 231 7.32 8.30 -31.07
N ARG A 232 7.13 9.37 -31.85
CA ARG A 232 7.13 10.76 -31.35
C ARG A 232 6.04 10.98 -30.29
N GLU A 233 4.83 10.48 -30.50
CA GLU A 233 3.73 10.57 -29.53
C GLU A 233 4.04 9.82 -28.23
N LYS A 234 4.64 8.62 -28.32
CA LYS A 234 5.08 7.86 -27.13
C LYS A 234 6.18 8.58 -26.38
N GLU A 235 7.15 9.15 -27.09
CA GLU A 235 8.23 9.92 -26.47
C GLU A 235 7.70 11.17 -25.78
N GLU A 236 6.79 11.91 -26.42
CA GLU A 236 6.15 13.07 -25.82
C GLU A 236 5.29 12.69 -24.60
N SER A 237 4.51 11.61 -24.69
CA SER A 237 3.73 11.08 -23.56
C SER A 237 4.63 10.68 -22.39
N ASN A 238 5.75 10.00 -22.66
CA ASN A 238 6.73 9.63 -21.65
C ASN A 238 7.41 10.86 -21.03
N ARG A 239 7.74 11.87 -21.84
CA ARG A 239 8.28 13.15 -21.35
C ARG A 239 7.29 13.84 -20.41
N ARG A 240 6.02 13.97 -20.81
CA ARG A 240 4.95 14.55 -19.98
C ARG A 240 4.75 13.77 -18.68
N ALA A 241 4.75 12.44 -18.74
CA ALA A 241 4.64 11.59 -17.55
C ALA A 241 5.82 11.78 -16.58
N ARG A 242 7.05 11.91 -17.11
CA ARG A 242 8.24 12.20 -16.29
C ARG A 242 8.19 13.59 -15.67
N GLU A 243 7.75 14.60 -16.42
CA GLU A 243 7.57 15.97 -15.91
C GLU A 243 6.51 16.02 -14.81
N GLU A 244 5.37 15.33 -14.99
CA GLU A 244 4.32 15.24 -13.98
C GLU A 244 4.81 14.50 -12.73
N GLN A 245 5.53 13.39 -12.89
CA GLN A 245 6.14 12.67 -11.79
C GLN A 245 7.18 13.52 -11.05
N ALA A 246 8.00 14.29 -11.77
CA ALA A 246 8.96 15.21 -11.16
C ALA A 246 8.24 16.32 -10.38
N ALA A 247 7.19 16.92 -10.95
CA ALA A 247 6.38 17.93 -10.28
C ALA A 247 5.67 17.37 -9.04
N GLN A 248 5.18 16.14 -9.08
CA GLN A 248 4.57 15.46 -7.94
C GLN A 248 5.61 15.18 -6.84
N ASN A 249 6.78 14.68 -7.20
CA ASN A 249 7.88 14.45 -6.27
C ASN A 249 8.35 15.75 -5.60
N GLU A 250 8.42 16.84 -6.36
CA GLU A 250 8.78 18.16 -5.85
C GLU A 250 7.72 18.70 -4.87
N ARG A 251 6.43 18.56 -5.19
CA ARG A 251 5.33 18.91 -4.25
C ARG A 251 5.41 18.10 -2.95
N ILE A 252 5.77 16.81 -3.02
CA ILE A 252 5.96 15.97 -1.84
C ILE A 252 7.14 16.47 -0.99
N ARG A 253 8.27 16.82 -1.63
CA ARG A 253 9.44 17.39 -0.95
C ARG A 253 9.12 18.71 -0.26
N GLN A 254 8.44 19.63 -0.94
CA GLN A 254 8.04 20.92 -0.38
C GLN A 254 7.10 20.75 0.83
N ARG A 255 6.12 19.84 0.73
CA ARG A 255 5.24 19.51 1.86
C ARG A 255 6.03 18.91 3.04
N ALA A 256 6.98 18.02 2.77
CA ALA A 256 7.82 17.44 3.81
C ALA A 256 8.72 18.48 4.48
N GLN A 257 9.30 19.41 3.71
CA GLN A 257 10.10 20.52 4.22
C GLN A 257 9.25 21.46 5.08
N LYS A 258 8.09 21.91 4.59
CA LYS A 258 7.18 22.77 5.35
C LYS A 258 6.77 22.15 6.68
N ARG A 259 6.47 20.83 6.71
CA ARG A 259 6.15 20.12 7.96
C ARG A 259 7.34 20.00 8.91
N ARG A 260 8.57 19.95 8.41
CA ARG A 260 9.78 19.96 9.26
C ARG A 260 10.00 21.33 9.87
N GLU A 261 9.91 22.38 9.06
CA GLU A 261 10.03 23.77 9.50
C GLU A 261 8.93 24.14 10.51
N GLU A 262 7.69 23.70 10.29
CA GLU A 262 6.58 23.90 11.23
C GLU A 262 6.85 23.22 12.57
N ARG A 263 7.26 21.93 12.57
CA ARG A 263 7.64 21.22 13.80
C ARG A 263 8.81 21.85 14.53
N GLU A 264 9.79 22.38 13.80
CA GLU A 264 10.93 23.08 14.40
C GLU A 264 10.50 24.42 15.02
N ARG A 265 9.59 25.15 14.36
CA ARG A 265 8.99 26.37 14.92
C ARG A 265 8.16 26.08 16.17
N GLU A 266 7.30 25.06 16.10
CA GLU A 266 6.50 24.60 17.25
C GLU A 266 7.39 24.17 18.41
N LYS A 267 8.47 23.43 18.14
CA LYS A 267 9.44 23.03 19.15
C LYS A 267 10.11 24.24 19.79
N ARG A 268 10.60 25.20 18.99
CA ARG A 268 11.21 26.44 19.51
C ARG A 268 10.22 27.28 20.30
N GLU A 269 8.96 27.33 19.87
CA GLU A 269 7.92 28.05 20.60
C GLU A 269 7.54 27.34 21.91
N ALA A 270 7.45 26.02 21.90
CA ALA A 270 7.24 25.22 23.11
C ALA A 270 8.42 25.37 24.09
N GLU A 271 9.66 25.36 23.60
CA GLU A 271 10.86 25.63 24.42
C GLU A 271 10.81 27.04 25.02
N ARG A 272 10.46 28.08 24.25
CA ARG A 272 10.29 29.43 24.80
C ARG A 272 9.17 29.51 25.83
N ARG A 273 8.01 28.89 25.58
CA ARG A 273 6.90 28.84 26.55
C ARG A 273 7.29 28.11 27.82
N GLU A 274 7.99 26.99 27.69
CA GLU A 274 8.55 26.28 28.85
C GLU A 274 9.51 27.20 29.60
N GLU A 275 10.44 27.87 28.90
CA GLU A 275 11.38 28.82 29.52
C GLU A 275 10.69 29.97 30.25
N GLU A 276 9.62 30.52 29.69
CA GLU A 276 8.76 31.55 30.28
C GLU A 276 8.00 31.03 31.51
N GLU A 277 7.42 29.83 31.44
CA GLU A 277 6.78 29.18 32.60
C GLU A 277 7.77 28.96 33.75
N TRP A 278 8.99 28.54 33.42
CA TRP A 278 10.06 28.38 34.41
C TRP A 278 10.47 29.73 35.01
N GLU A 279 10.54 30.79 34.20
CA GLU A 279 10.82 32.14 34.70
C GLU A 279 9.72 32.62 35.64
N GLN A 280 8.46 32.47 35.25
CA GLN A 280 7.31 32.82 36.10
C GLN A 280 7.32 32.02 37.41
N SER A 281 7.66 30.73 37.34
CA SER A 281 7.78 29.88 38.54
C SER A 281 8.89 30.37 39.47
N TRP A 282 10.01 30.85 38.93
CA TRP A 282 11.11 31.43 39.70
C TRP A 282 10.73 32.78 40.33
N ILE A 283 10.08 33.67 39.56
CA ILE A 283 9.56 34.96 40.06
C ILE A 283 8.60 34.71 41.22
N LYS A 284 7.63 33.82 41.03
CA LYS A 284 6.66 33.43 42.06
C LYS A 284 7.33 32.85 43.30
N TYR A 285 8.40 32.06 43.15
CA TYR A 285 9.18 31.56 44.28
C TYR A 285 9.84 32.69 45.07
N GLN A 286 10.41 33.70 44.40
CA GLN A 286 11.02 34.85 45.07
C GLN A 286 9.96 35.73 45.75
N GLU A 287 8.80 35.94 45.13
CA GLU A 287 7.67 36.67 45.72
C GLU A 287 7.15 35.97 46.98
N ARG A 288 6.92 34.65 46.90
CA ARG A 288 6.53 33.84 48.07
C ARG A 288 7.56 33.90 49.18
N TRP A 289 8.85 33.95 48.86
CA TRP A 289 9.90 34.19 49.85
C TRP A 289 9.84 35.57 50.51
N ALA A 290 9.43 36.60 49.78
CA ALA A 290 9.22 37.93 50.34
C ALA A 290 7.99 37.95 51.26
N GLU A 291 6.86 37.36 50.82
CA GLU A 291 5.64 37.22 51.60
C GLU A 291 5.85 36.42 52.89
N PHE A 292 6.57 35.30 52.79
CA PHE A 292 6.89 34.42 53.92
C PHE A 292 7.75 35.13 54.98
N ARG A 293 8.62 36.05 54.57
CA ARG A 293 9.42 36.86 55.49
C ARG A 293 8.63 38.00 56.12
N ALA A 294 7.60 38.50 55.43
CA ALA A 294 6.80 39.64 55.87
C ALA A 294 5.64 39.22 56.79
N THR A 295 5.12 38.00 56.64
CA THR A 295 3.93 37.52 57.33
C THR A 295 4.29 36.64 58.53
N PRO A 296 3.96 37.03 59.78
CA PRO A 296 4.11 36.16 60.93
C PRO A 296 3.20 34.92 60.79
N LEU A 297 3.77 33.73 60.91
CA LEU A 297 3.05 32.45 60.89
C LEU A 297 2.10 32.33 62.08
N ARG A 298 0.91 32.94 61.99
CA ARG A 298 -0.11 32.89 63.05
C ARG A 298 -1.38 32.17 62.63
N GLU A 299 -1.73 32.12 61.34
CA GLU A 299 -2.93 31.44 60.84
C GLU A 299 -2.69 30.77 59.48
N GLY A 300 -2.98 29.46 59.39
CA GLY A 300 -2.87 28.66 58.16
C GLY A 300 -2.02 27.39 58.29
N ASN A 301 -2.11 26.51 57.30
CA ASN A 301 -1.26 25.31 57.21
C ASN A 301 0.17 25.72 56.84
N ILE A 302 1.14 25.40 57.70
CA ILE A 302 2.55 25.81 57.57
C ILE A 302 3.15 25.37 56.23
N ARG A 303 2.74 24.20 55.72
CA ARG A 303 3.20 23.67 54.43
C ARG A 303 2.81 24.54 53.24
N ASP A 304 1.69 25.26 53.33
CA ASP A 304 1.22 26.12 52.25
C ASP A 304 1.90 27.51 52.29
N ALA A 305 2.47 27.88 53.44
CA ALA A 305 3.23 29.12 53.63
C ALA A 305 4.71 28.98 53.21
N ILE A 306 5.32 27.79 53.35
CA ILE A 306 6.73 27.59 53.01
C ILE A 306 6.95 27.73 51.49
N PRO A 307 7.89 28.59 51.04
CA PRO A 307 8.20 28.75 49.62
C PRO A 307 9.03 27.59 49.07
N TRP A 308 8.39 26.49 48.68
CA TRP A 308 9.09 25.30 48.18
C TRP A 308 9.81 25.56 46.84
N PRO A 309 11.11 25.20 46.69
CA PRO A 309 11.90 25.46 45.49
C PRO A 309 11.66 24.39 44.41
N VAL A 310 10.42 24.31 43.92
CA VAL A 310 9.96 23.38 42.88
C VAL A 310 9.03 24.08 41.90
N LYS A 311 8.95 23.61 40.64
CA LYS A 311 8.17 24.27 39.57
C LYS A 311 6.70 24.51 39.98
N SER A 312 6.08 23.57 40.69
CA SER A 312 4.68 23.71 41.14
C SER A 312 4.51 24.63 42.35
N GLY A 313 5.57 24.89 43.10
CA GLY A 313 5.54 25.59 44.39
C GLY A 313 4.74 24.85 45.48
N SER A 314 4.53 23.54 45.35
CA SER A 314 3.79 22.72 46.33
C SER A 314 4.71 21.73 47.04
N TYR A 315 4.49 21.51 48.34
CA TYR A 315 5.23 20.54 49.14
C TYR A 315 5.15 19.10 48.57
N ARG A 316 4.08 18.76 47.85
CA ARG A 316 3.86 17.41 47.29
C ARG A 316 4.88 17.02 46.23
N ASP A 317 5.47 18.00 45.54
CA ASP A 317 6.46 17.78 44.50
C ASP A 317 7.90 17.97 45.00
N VAL A 318 8.08 18.18 46.31
CA VAL A 318 9.39 18.37 46.94
C VAL A 318 10.13 17.02 46.98
N LYS A 319 11.07 16.89 46.04
CA LYS A 319 12.01 15.78 45.92
C LYS A 319 13.39 16.36 45.62
N ALA A 320 14.44 15.68 46.06
CA ALA A 320 15.81 16.14 45.82
C ALA A 320 16.09 16.42 44.34
N SER A 321 15.60 15.58 43.42
CA SER A 321 15.71 15.78 41.97
C SER A 321 15.03 17.07 41.49
N ASN A 322 13.79 17.29 41.91
CA ASN A 322 12.98 18.42 41.46
C ASN A 322 13.52 19.75 41.98
N VAL A 323 14.00 19.76 43.23
CA VAL A 323 14.65 20.93 43.84
C VAL A 323 15.98 21.23 43.16
N ASN A 324 16.77 20.19 42.89
CA ASN A 324 18.04 20.32 42.17
C ASN A 324 17.82 20.89 40.75
N ASP A 325 16.86 20.34 40.01
CA ASP A 325 16.52 20.79 38.66
C ASP A 325 15.99 22.22 38.64
N PHE A 326 15.14 22.58 39.61
CA PHE A 326 14.62 23.94 39.75
C PHE A 326 15.73 24.97 39.99
N LEU A 327 16.64 24.68 40.93
CA LEU A 327 17.75 25.57 41.24
C LEU A 327 18.77 25.62 40.10
N LYS A 328 19.11 24.50 39.45
CA LYS A 328 20.04 24.48 38.30
C LYS A 328 19.54 25.30 37.13
N ARG A 329 18.24 25.20 36.79
CA ARG A 329 17.63 25.97 35.70
C ARG A 329 17.62 27.47 36.01
N ALA A 330 17.39 27.86 37.26
CA ALA A 330 17.50 29.26 37.69
C ALA A 330 18.96 29.77 37.66
N VAL A 331 19.92 28.93 38.05
CA VAL A 331 21.34 29.24 38.11
C VAL A 331 21.98 29.41 36.74
N ALA A 332 21.59 28.60 35.76
CA ALA A 332 22.09 28.70 34.39
C ALA A 332 21.81 30.06 33.72
N ARG A 333 20.93 30.88 34.31
CA ARG A 333 20.51 32.19 33.80
C ARG A 333 21.21 33.39 34.47
N ASP A 334 21.81 33.22 35.65
CA ASP A 334 22.46 34.32 36.37
C ASP A 334 23.92 34.49 35.91
N ALA A 335 24.38 35.73 35.75
CA ALA A 335 25.78 36.05 35.45
C ALA A 335 26.76 35.58 36.54
N SER A 336 26.28 35.30 37.76
CA SER A 336 27.09 34.72 38.84
C SER A 336 26.36 33.55 39.54
N PRO A 337 26.40 32.35 38.95
CA PRO A 337 25.81 31.11 39.47
C PRO A 337 26.06 30.85 40.96
N VAL A 338 27.32 31.02 41.38
CA VAL A 338 27.79 30.79 42.75
C VAL A 338 27.20 31.79 43.74
N LYS A 339 26.99 33.06 43.34
CA LYS A 339 26.41 34.08 44.23
C LYS A 339 24.93 33.81 44.47
N LEU A 340 24.18 33.38 43.45
CA LEU A 340 22.78 33.02 43.56
C LEU A 340 22.62 31.84 44.52
N ILE A 341 23.33 30.72 44.27
CA ILE A 341 23.24 29.55 45.14
C ILE A 341 23.66 29.88 46.57
N ARG A 342 24.70 30.69 46.79
CA ARG A 342 25.09 31.11 48.14
C ARG A 342 23.99 31.89 48.87
N LYS A 343 23.19 32.70 48.17
CA LYS A 343 22.01 33.36 48.76
C LYS A 343 20.95 32.34 49.15
N GLU A 344 20.69 31.36 48.29
CA GLU A 344 19.73 30.29 48.57
C GLU A 344 20.20 29.38 49.73
N CYS A 345 21.49 29.05 49.85
CA CYS A 345 22.05 28.34 51.00
C CYS A 345 21.73 29.05 52.32
N ARG A 346 21.88 30.38 52.34
CA ARG A 346 21.59 31.19 53.54
C ARG A 346 20.11 31.24 53.88
N LYS A 347 19.23 31.21 52.87
CA LYS A 347 17.77 31.16 53.07
C LYS A 347 17.36 29.85 53.74
N TRP A 348 17.87 28.74 53.22
CA TRP A 348 17.51 27.40 53.68
C TRP A 348 18.32 26.89 54.87
N HIS A 349 19.42 27.54 55.26
CA HIS A 349 20.25 27.11 56.40
C HIS A 349 19.40 26.75 57.63
N PRO A 350 19.72 25.65 58.35
CA PRO A 350 18.92 25.19 59.50
C PRO A 350 18.59 26.31 60.49
N ASP A 351 19.58 27.12 60.88
CA ASP A 351 19.37 28.26 61.79
C ASP A 351 18.44 29.34 61.24
N SER A 352 18.50 29.61 59.93
CA SER A 352 17.62 30.58 59.27
C SER A 352 16.17 30.09 59.26
N MET A 353 15.96 28.81 58.94
CA MET A 353 14.64 28.19 58.91
C MET A 353 14.06 28.04 60.30
N ASN A 354 14.86 27.60 61.29
CA ASN A 354 14.45 27.50 62.68
C ASN A 354 14.06 28.85 63.29
N ARG A 355 14.72 29.94 62.87
CA ARG A 355 14.34 31.28 63.29
C ARG A 355 13.00 31.72 62.71
N LEU A 356 12.72 31.39 61.44
CA LEU A 356 11.48 31.77 60.76
C LEU A 356 10.28 30.91 61.17
N LEU A 357 10.54 29.64 61.51
CA LEU A 357 9.53 28.64 61.87
C LEU A 357 9.43 28.42 63.39
N ARG A 358 10.01 29.30 64.21
CA ARG A 358 10.10 29.15 65.68
C ARG A 358 8.75 28.87 66.36
N ASP A 359 7.69 29.49 65.87
CA ASP A 359 6.34 29.41 66.44
C ASP A 359 5.44 28.40 65.70
N ALA A 360 5.99 27.65 64.73
CA ALA A 360 5.25 26.72 63.88
C ALA A 360 5.39 25.27 64.36
N GLN A 361 4.29 24.51 64.37
CA GLN A 361 4.33 23.06 64.64
C GLN A 361 4.73 22.30 63.37
N LEU A 362 6.01 21.93 63.26
CA LEU A 362 6.52 21.09 62.17
C LEU A 362 6.34 19.61 62.50
N THR A 363 6.02 18.82 61.48
CA THR A 363 6.09 17.35 61.59
C THR A 363 7.49 16.86 61.22
N ASP A 364 7.87 15.66 61.66
CA ASP A 364 9.15 15.03 61.27
C ASP A 364 9.35 15.03 59.74
N ALA A 365 8.27 14.82 58.98
CA ALA A 365 8.31 14.86 57.53
C ALA A 365 8.66 16.26 56.98
N ASP A 366 8.23 17.33 57.64
CA ASP A 366 8.53 18.70 57.25
C ASP A 366 9.99 19.05 57.50
N GLU A 367 10.51 18.64 58.66
CA GLU A 367 11.91 18.80 59.02
C GLU A 367 12.81 18.04 58.04
N MET A 368 12.47 16.78 57.72
CA MET A 368 13.19 15.99 56.72
C MET A 368 13.19 16.64 55.33
N MET A 369 12.09 17.26 54.90
CA MET A 369 12.03 17.98 53.62
C MET A 369 12.90 19.23 53.62
N ILE A 370 12.90 19.99 54.71
CA ILE A 370 13.74 21.19 54.86
C ILE A 370 15.22 20.78 54.87
N GLU A 371 15.61 19.78 55.66
CA GLU A 371 16.97 19.25 55.69
C GLU A 371 17.43 18.73 54.33
N MET A 372 16.56 18.02 53.61
CA MET A 372 16.86 17.56 52.25
C MET A 372 17.17 18.75 51.34
N ILE A 373 16.38 19.82 51.40
CA ILE A 373 16.63 21.04 50.61
C ILE A 373 17.96 21.68 51.02
N CYS A 374 18.27 21.78 52.31
CA CYS A 374 19.55 22.28 52.81
C CYS A 374 20.74 21.52 52.21
N ARG A 375 20.68 20.18 52.20
CA ARG A 375 21.71 19.31 51.62
C ARG A 375 21.84 19.56 50.12
N VAL A 376 20.74 19.53 49.37
CA VAL A 376 20.75 19.76 47.90
C VAL A 376 21.34 21.13 47.54
N VAL A 377 20.95 22.19 48.24
CA VAL A 377 21.43 23.55 47.99
C VAL A 377 22.93 23.69 48.35
N THR A 378 23.37 23.00 49.40
CA THR A 378 24.79 22.97 49.83
C THR A 378 25.65 22.19 48.84
N ASP A 379 25.17 21.04 48.37
CA ASP A 379 25.83 20.24 47.33
C ASP A 379 25.97 21.03 46.02
N LEU A 380 24.92 21.78 45.63
CA LEU A 380 24.99 22.67 44.48
C LEU A 380 26.02 23.78 44.66
N LEU A 381 26.18 24.33 45.86
CA LEU A 381 27.21 25.34 46.14
C LEU A 381 28.61 24.76 46.04
N ASN A 382 28.82 23.57 46.61
CA ASN A 382 30.09 22.85 46.60
C ASN A 382 30.51 22.53 45.17
N ASN A 383 29.58 21.98 44.37
CA ASN A 383 29.78 21.70 42.95
C ASN A 383 30.08 22.98 42.14
N ALA A 384 29.32 24.06 42.35
CA ALA A 384 29.53 25.33 41.64
C ALA A 384 30.82 26.06 42.07
N SER A 385 31.33 25.80 43.28
CA SER A 385 32.58 26.39 43.80
C SER A 385 33.82 25.54 43.49
N GLY A 386 33.69 24.42 42.78
CA GLY A 386 34.79 23.49 42.50
C GLY A 386 35.29 22.72 43.72
N ARG A 387 34.55 22.74 44.83
CA ARG A 387 34.82 21.91 46.00
C ARG A 387 34.04 20.61 45.83
N SER A 388 34.61 19.64 45.09
CA SER A 388 34.07 18.28 45.11
C SER A 388 34.14 17.76 46.54
N SER A 389 33.01 17.31 47.07
CA SER A 389 32.90 16.74 48.41
C SER A 389 33.47 15.32 48.41
N GLU A 390 34.80 15.20 48.32
CA GLU A 390 35.55 13.99 48.68
C GLU A 390 36.08 14.12 50.12
N LEU A 391 35.25 14.54 51.05
CA LEU A 391 35.57 14.46 52.47
C LEU A 391 34.24 14.28 53.19
N PHE A 392 33.88 13.03 53.45
CA PHE A 392 33.17 12.49 54.61
C PHE A 392 32.65 11.10 54.18
N ASP A 393 33.58 10.16 54.13
CA ASP A 393 33.34 8.73 54.33
C ASP A 393 33.68 8.42 55.79
#